data_AF-A0A6L2PS44-F1
#
_entry.id   AF-A0A6L2PS44-F1
#
_cell.length_a   1.000
_cell.length_b   1.000
_cell.length_c   1.000
_cell.angle_alpha   90.00
_cell.angle_beta   90.00
_cell.angle_gamma   90.00
#
_symmetry.space_group_name_H-M   'P 1'
#
loop_
_entity.id
_entity.type
_entity.pdbx_description
1 polymer ?
#
loop_
_entity_poly.entity_id
_entity_poly.type
_entity_poly.pdbx_seq_one_letter_code
_entity_poly.pdbx_strand_id
1 'polypeptide(L)' 'KVLKHVYSDDCVGRAQVFRWFARFQEGRVSPEDDRCPGLPVSARSNENVEKARPIVMVDKRIATRFLAERLGV' A
#
# COMPACT_ATOMS: atom_id res chain seq x y z
N LYS A 1 -27.50 -16.53 -0.31
CA LYS A 1 -27.39 -17.64 -1.28
C LYS A 1 -27.62 -17.19 -2.73
N VAL A 2 -28.29 -16.06 -2.98
CA VAL A 2 -28.55 -15.54 -4.35
C VAL A 2 -27.27 -15.11 -5.09
N LEU A 3 -26.40 -14.30 -4.47
CA LEU A 3 -25.16 -13.84 -5.12
C LEU A 3 -24.26 -15.00 -5.58
N LYS A 4 -24.09 -16.03 -4.74
CA LYS A 4 -23.30 -17.22 -5.10
C LYS A 4 -23.91 -18.04 -6.24
N HIS A 5 -25.22 -17.96 -6.44
CA HIS A 5 -25.86 -18.65 -7.56
C HIS A 5 -25.60 -17.94 -8.90
N VAL A 6 -25.48 -16.61 -8.87
CA VAL A 6 -25.25 -15.79 -10.08
C VAL A 6 -23.76 -15.69 -10.41
N TYR A 7 -22.91 -15.49 -9.40
CA TYR A 7 -21.48 -15.24 -9.58
C TYR A 7 -20.58 -16.44 -9.27
N SER A 8 -21.15 -17.58 -8.85
CA SER A 8 -20.43 -18.82 -8.59
C SER A 8 -19.17 -18.62 -7.74
N ASP A 9 -17.99 -18.92 -8.28
CA ASP A 9 -16.70 -18.84 -7.57
C ASP A 9 -16.13 -17.41 -7.53
N ASP A 10 -16.60 -16.52 -8.41
CA ASP A 10 -16.24 -15.10 -8.41
C ASP A 10 -17.08 -14.29 -7.41
N CYS A 11 -17.95 -14.96 -6.64
CA CYS A 11 -18.79 -14.30 -5.65
C CYS A 11 -17.95 -13.73 -4.50
N VAL A 12 -18.12 -12.43 -4.26
CA VAL A 12 -17.55 -11.76 -3.08
C VAL A 12 -18.00 -12.44 -1.77
N GLY A 13 -17.09 -12.52 -0.82
CA GLY A 13 -17.35 -13.12 0.48
C GLY A 13 -18.41 -12.35 1.28
N ARG A 14 -19.17 -13.05 2.13
CA ARG A 14 -20.25 -12.47 2.95
C ARG A 14 -19.79 -11.24 3.74
N ALA A 15 -18.61 -11.29 4.37
CA ALA A 15 -18.07 -10.17 5.13
C ALA A 15 -17.85 -8.92 4.26
N GLN A 16 -17.43 -9.08 3.00
CA GLN A 16 -17.21 -7.96 2.09
C GLN A 16 -18.53 -7.32 1.65
N VAL A 17 -19.56 -8.12 1.42
CA VAL A 17 -20.92 -7.63 1.14
C VAL A 17 -21.43 -6.76 2.28
N PHE A 18 -21.28 -7.20 3.55
CA PHE A 18 -21.73 -6.41 4.70
C PHE A 18 -20.93 -5.11 4.88
N ARG A 19 -19.62 -5.12 4.61
CA ARG A 19 -18.81 -3.88 4.63
C ARG A 19 -19.30 -2.86 3.61
N TRP A 20 -19.56 -3.29 2.37
CA TRP A 20 -20.09 -2.41 1.33
C TRP A 20 -21.51 -1.93 1.64
N PHE A 21 -22.36 -2.81 2.19
CA PHE A 21 -23.70 -2.45 2.61
C PHE A 21 -23.71 -1.33 3.67
N ALA A 22 -22.86 -1.42 4.70
CA ALA A 22 -22.73 -0.37 5.71
C ALA A 22 -22.27 0.96 5.09
N ARG A 23 -21.25 0.92 4.22
CA ARG A 23 -20.75 2.12 3.51
C ARG A 23 -21.83 2.80 2.67
N PHE A 24 -22.67 2.01 1.99
CA PHE A 24 -23.79 2.55 1.22
C PHE A 24 -24.89 3.12 2.12
N GLN A 25 -25.16 2.52 3.28
CA GLN A 25 -26.06 3.11 4.28
C GLN A 25 -25.54 4.43 4.85
N GLU A 26 -24.22 4.59 4.96
CA GLU A 26 -23.55 5.83 5.38
C GLU A 26 -23.55 6.92 4.29
N GLY A 27 -24.16 6.66 3.12
CA GLY A 27 -24.31 7.63 2.03
C GLY A 27 -23.15 7.66 1.03
N ARG A 28 -22.23 6.67 1.07
CA ARG A 28 -21.23 6.49 0.00
C ARG A 28 -21.96 6.11 -1.30
N VAL A 29 -21.64 6.79 -2.40
CA VAL A 29 -22.17 6.47 -3.74
C VAL A 29 -21.09 5.87 -4.65
N SER A 30 -19.84 6.17 -4.36
CA SER A 30 -18.66 5.72 -5.10
C SER A 30 -18.40 4.22 -4.90
N PRO A 31 -18.33 3.42 -5.99
CA PRO A 31 -17.94 2.01 -5.94
C PRO A 31 -16.42 1.81 -5.89
N GLU A 32 -15.63 2.87 -6.09
CA GLU A 32 -14.18 2.81 -5.99
C GLU A 32 -13.75 2.51 -4.56
N ASP A 33 -12.63 1.80 -4.42
CA ASP A 33 -12.01 1.57 -3.11
C ASP A 33 -11.58 2.89 -2.46
N ASP A 34 -11.52 2.88 -1.13
CA ASP A 34 -10.89 3.97 -0.41
C ASP A 34 -9.43 4.09 -0.81
N ARG A 35 -8.90 5.31 -0.71
CA ARG A 35 -7.46 5.52 -0.85
C ARG A 35 -6.75 4.66 0.19
N CYS A 36 -6.19 3.54 -0.25
CA CYS A 36 -5.31 2.75 0.56
C CYS A 36 -4.09 3.62 0.88
N PRO A 37 -3.81 3.93 2.16
CA PRO A 37 -2.48 4.41 2.51
C PRO A 37 -1.54 3.28 2.12
N GLY A 38 -0.83 3.46 1.00
CA GLY A 38 0.23 2.54 0.62
C GLY A 38 1.23 2.43 1.76
N LEU A 39 2.10 1.41 1.72
CA LEU A 39 3.21 1.36 2.65
C LEU A 39 3.99 2.67 2.53
N PRO A 40 4.25 3.41 3.62
CA PRO A 40 5.15 4.54 3.56
C PRO A 40 6.50 4.00 3.10
N VAL A 41 6.85 4.27 1.85
CA VAL A 41 8.17 3.93 1.32
C VAL A 41 9.15 4.95 1.88
N SER A 42 9.43 4.86 3.17
CA SER A 42 10.40 5.68 3.89
C SER A 42 11.75 5.66 3.17
N ALA A 43 12.11 4.52 2.57
CA ALA A 43 13.30 4.34 1.73
C ALA A 43 13.46 5.36 0.58
N ARG A 44 12.36 5.90 0.03
CA ARG A 44 12.39 6.83 -1.12
C ARG A 44 12.10 8.28 -0.76
N SER A 45 12.16 8.64 0.53
CA SER A 45 11.98 10.03 0.95
C SER A 45 13.09 10.91 0.35
N ASN A 46 12.77 12.17 0.04
CA ASN A 46 13.75 13.11 -0.49
C ASN A 46 14.92 13.32 0.50
N GLU A 47 14.64 13.25 1.80
CA GLU A 47 15.63 13.28 2.87
C GLU A 47 16.63 12.12 2.78
N ASN A 48 16.15 10.90 2.54
CA ASN A 48 17.00 9.73 2.42
C ASN A 48 17.83 9.74 1.14
N VAL A 49 17.30 10.32 0.05
CA VAL A 49 18.06 10.57 -1.18
C VAL A 49 19.21 11.54 -0.92
N GLU A 50 18.95 12.67 -0.27
CA GLU A 50 19.98 13.66 0.03
C GLU A 50 21.05 13.13 1.00
N LYS A 51 20.68 12.29 1.95
CA LYS A 51 21.63 11.60 2.84
C LYS A 51 22.45 10.51 2.14
N ALA A 52 21.86 9.79 1.16
CA ALA A 52 22.53 8.72 0.43
C ALA A 52 23.53 9.23 -0.61
N ARG A 53 23.23 10.34 -1.29
CA ARG A 53 24.08 10.95 -2.34
C ARG A 53 25.56 11.07 -1.96
N PRO A 54 25.94 11.72 -0.84
CA PRO A 54 27.35 11.89 -0.49
C PRO A 54 28.02 10.56 -0.15
N ILE A 55 27.30 9.59 0.44
CA ILE A 55 27.84 8.28 0.81
C ILE A 55 28.24 7.48 -0.45
N VAL A 56 27.36 7.46 -1.44
CA VAL A 56 27.59 6.77 -2.74
C VAL A 56 28.65 7.48 -3.58
N MET A 57 28.75 8.81 -3.47
CA MET A 57 29.79 9.59 -4.15
C MET A 57 31.19 9.28 -3.63
N VAL A 58 31.33 9.04 -2.33
CA VAL A 58 32.61 8.66 -1.70
C VAL A 58 33.00 7.22 -2.06
N ASP A 59 32.05 6.28 -2.00
CA ASP A 59 32.27 4.90 -2.40
C ASP A 59 31.06 4.33 -3.16
N LYS A 60 31.27 4.08 -4.45
CA LYS A 60 30.26 3.51 -5.35
C LYS A 60 30.01 2.02 -5.11
N ARG A 61 30.86 1.33 -4.35
CA ARG A 61 30.76 -0.11 -4.06
C ARG A 61 30.13 -0.43 -2.71
N ILE A 62 29.55 0.57 -2.05
CA ILE A 62 28.87 0.39 -0.77
C ILE A 62 27.68 -0.58 -0.89
N ALA A 63 27.54 -1.44 0.12
CA ALA A 63 26.45 -2.42 0.17
C ALA A 63 25.09 -1.75 0.45
N THR A 64 24.06 -2.17 -0.25
CA THR A 64 22.67 -1.68 -0.05
C THR A 64 22.22 -1.82 1.40
N ARG A 65 22.59 -2.92 2.07
CA ARG A 65 22.28 -3.15 3.49
C ARG A 65 22.90 -2.08 4.40
N PHE A 66 24.14 -1.68 4.14
CA PHE A 66 24.82 -0.64 4.92
C PHE A 66 24.14 0.72 4.74
N LEU A 67 23.72 1.05 3.51
CA LEU A 67 22.92 2.26 3.25
C LEU A 67 21.58 2.22 3.96
N ALA A 68 20.89 1.08 3.94
CA ALA A 68 19.60 0.90 4.62
C ALA A 68 19.74 1.10 6.14
N GLU A 69 20.73 0.45 6.77
CA GLU A 69 21.04 0.60 8.20
C GLU A 69 21.41 2.06 8.56
N ARG A 70 22.14 2.75 7.67
CA ARG A 70 22.54 4.15 7.88
C ARG A 70 21.39 5.15 7.74
N LEU A 71 20.43 4.85 6.87
CA LEU A 71 19.29 5.71 6.57
C LEU A 71 18.05 5.36 7.40
N GLY A 72 18.07 4.24 8.13
CA GLY A 72 16.94 3.79 8.94
C GLY A 72 15.73 3.40 8.10
N VAL A 73 15.97 2.76 6.95
CA VAL A 73 14.95 2.41 5.93
C VAL A 73 14.91 0.92 5.62
#